data_AF-K0YU43-F1
#
_entry.id   AF-K0YU43-F1
#
_cell.length_a   1.000
_cell.length_b   1.000
_cell.length_c   1.000
_cell.angle_alpha   90.00
_cell.angle_beta   90.00
_cell.angle_gamma   90.00
#
_symmetry.space_group_name_H-M   'P 1'
#
loop_
_entity.id
_entity.type
_entity.pdbx_description
1 polymer ?
#
loop_
_entity_poly.entity_id
_entity_poly.type
_entity_poly.pdbx_seq_one_letter_code
_entity_poly.pdbx_strand_id
1 'polypeptide(L)'
;MTVTRESEALERLHHMEERYTEACALMDQTEDALASIETLDQTMIPLMDQYSSSWMNNREVAIEAGERLGVIDEDEVWNLYSRQRALMAKLLADSSRFFTDDLLGA
;
A
#
# COMPACT_ATOMS: atom_id res chain seq x y z
N MET A 1 -47.29 -6.25 -21.70
CA MET A 1 -46.11 -5.37 -21.52
C MET A 1 -45.48 -5.48 -20.13
N THR A 2 -45.76 -6.52 -19.33
CA THR A 2 -45.18 -6.73 -17.99
C THR A 2 -43.93 -7.63 -18.01
N VAL A 3 -43.90 -8.62 -18.90
CA VAL A 3 -42.81 -9.59 -19.05
C VAL A 3 -41.45 -8.95 -19.39
N THR A 4 -41.44 -7.86 -20.17
CA THR A 4 -40.19 -7.15 -20.53
C THR A 4 -39.61 -6.35 -19.36
N ARG A 5 -40.47 -5.75 -18.53
CA ARG A 5 -40.03 -4.95 -17.37
C ARG A 5 -39.43 -5.81 -16.26
N GLU A 6 -39.98 -7.00 -16.02
CA GLU A 6 -39.39 -7.97 -15.10
C GLU A 6 -38.04 -8.48 -15.61
N SER A 7 -37.93 -8.79 -16.90
CA SER A 7 -36.68 -9.24 -17.52
C SER A 7 -35.56 -8.20 -17.40
N GLU A 8 -35.84 -6.92 -17.70
CA GLU A 8 -34.85 -5.84 -17.59
C GLU A 8 -34.45 -5.56 -16.13
N ALA A 9 -35.37 -5.74 -15.19
CA ALA A 9 -35.05 -5.58 -13.76
C ALA A 9 -34.10 -6.67 -13.27
N LEU A 10 -34.32 -7.92 -13.67
CA LEU A 10 -33.43 -9.03 -13.37
C LEU A 10 -32.05 -8.86 -13.99
N GLU A 11 -31.98 -8.39 -15.24
CA GLU A 11 -30.69 -8.10 -15.90
C GLU A 11 -29.87 -7.06 -15.15
N ARG A 12 -30.51 -5.96 -14.69
CA ARG A 12 -29.84 -4.95 -13.85
C ARG A 12 -29.35 -5.54 -12.52
N LEU A 13 -30.13 -6.43 -11.90
CA LEU A 13 -29.72 -7.09 -10.66
C LEU A 13 -28.54 -8.04 -10.88
N HIS A 14 -28.53 -8.78 -12.00
CA HIS A 14 -27.38 -9.62 -12.34
C HIS A 14 -26.11 -8.80 -12.56
N HIS A 15 -26.21 -7.67 -13.27
CA HIS A 15 -25.06 -6.79 -13.43
C HIS A 15 -24.59 -6.20 -12.09
N MET A 16 -25.53 -5.84 -11.21
CA MET A 16 -25.21 -5.38 -9.85
C MET A 16 -24.51 -6.48 -9.04
N GLU A 17 -24.95 -7.74 -9.13
CA GLU A 17 -24.32 -8.89 -8.47
C GLU A 17 -22.88 -9.11 -8.94
N GLU A 18 -22.63 -8.97 -10.24
CA GLU A 18 -21.28 -9.03 -10.82
C GLU A 18 -20.38 -7.92 -10.26
N ARG A 19 -20.88 -6.68 -10.21
CA ARG A 19 -20.14 -5.54 -9.62
C ARG A 19 -19.90 -5.74 -8.12
N TYR A 20 -20.89 -6.24 -7.40
CA TYR A 20 -20.79 -6.54 -5.97
C TYR A 20 -19.71 -7.58 -5.69
N THR A 21 -19.72 -8.68 -6.44
CA THR A 21 -18.73 -9.75 -6.29
C THR A 21 -17.32 -9.24 -6.57
N GLU A 22 -17.12 -8.43 -7.60
CA GLU A 22 -15.82 -7.79 -7.87
C GLU A 22 -15.41 -6.84 -6.73
N ALA A 23 -16.33 -6.00 -6.25
CA ALA A 23 -16.07 -5.07 -5.16
C ALA A 23 -15.66 -5.79 -3.87
N CYS A 24 -16.31 -6.90 -3.52
CA CYS A 24 -15.92 -7.73 -2.36
C CYS A 24 -14.49 -8.26 -2.52
N ALA A 25 -14.16 -8.84 -3.68
CA ALA A 25 -12.82 -9.37 -3.91
C ALA A 25 -11.72 -8.29 -3.86
N LEU A 26 -12.03 -7.06 -4.30
CA LEU A 26 -11.13 -5.92 -4.19
C LEU A 26 -11.01 -5.42 -2.75
N MET A 27 -12.10 -5.46 -1.97
CA MET A 27 -12.08 -5.09 -0.56
C MET A 27 -11.15 -6.02 0.22
N ASP A 28 -11.30 -7.33 0.06
CA ASP A 28 -10.44 -8.32 0.73
C ASP A 28 -8.95 -8.08 0.41
N GLN A 29 -8.62 -7.86 -0.86
CA GLN A 29 -7.25 -7.53 -1.29
C GLN A 29 -6.74 -6.21 -0.70
N THR A 30 -7.63 -5.24 -0.50
CA THR A 30 -7.28 -3.94 0.07
C THR A 30 -6.99 -4.05 1.57
N GLU A 31 -7.74 -4.89 2.29
CA GLU A 31 -7.49 -5.19 3.70
C GLU A 31 -6.15 -5.90 3.89
N ASP A 32 -5.84 -6.88 3.05
CA ASP A 32 -4.54 -7.57 3.04
C ASP A 32 -3.38 -6.60 2.73
N ALA A 33 -3.58 -5.70 1.77
CA ALA A 33 -2.60 -4.68 1.43
C ALA A 33 -2.37 -3.69 2.58
N LEU A 34 -3.42 -3.33 3.31
CA LEU A 34 -3.33 -2.48 4.50
C LEU A 34 -2.50 -3.16 5.62
N ALA A 35 -2.78 -4.43 5.90
CA ALA A 35 -1.97 -5.20 6.86
C ALA A 35 -0.49 -5.28 6.45
N SER A 36 -0.23 -5.38 5.15
CA SER A 36 1.14 -5.35 4.60
C SER A 36 1.82 -3.99 4.78
N ILE A 37 1.07 -2.89 4.63
CA ILE A 37 1.55 -1.52 4.88
C ILE A 37 1.91 -1.34 6.36
N GLU A 38 1.09 -1.83 7.28
CA GLU A 38 1.37 -1.78 8.73
C GLU A 38 2.64 -2.57 9.08
N THR A 39 2.78 -3.77 8.51
CA THR A 39 3.98 -4.61 8.68
C THR A 39 5.23 -3.94 8.12
N LEU A 40 5.11 -3.27 6.97
CA LEU A 40 6.19 -2.47 6.39
C LEU A 40 6.63 -1.37 7.34
N ASP A 41 5.70 -0.61 7.92
CA ASP A 41 6.02 0.47 8.86
C ASP A 41 6.76 -0.04 10.10
N GLN A 42 6.26 -1.13 10.69
CA GLN A 42 6.90 -1.79 11.84
C GLN A 42 8.31 -2.31 11.53
N THR A 43 8.56 -2.74 10.29
CA THR A 43 9.87 -3.23 9.83
C THR A 43 10.83 -2.06 9.56
N MET A 44 10.33 -0.95 9.04
CA MET A 44 11.14 0.21 8.68
C MET A 44 11.65 0.97 9.90
N ILE A 45 10.92 0.98 11.02
CA ILE A 45 11.35 1.64 12.27
C ILE A 45 12.72 1.14 12.75
N PRO A 46 12.94 -0.16 13.05
CA PRO A 46 14.23 -0.65 13.50
C PRO A 46 15.30 -0.58 12.41
N LEU A 47 14.93 -0.73 11.13
CA LEU A 47 15.88 -0.58 10.01
C LEU A 47 16.46 0.83 9.97
N MET A 48 15.61 1.85 10.07
CA MET A 48 16.05 3.25 10.05
C MET A 48 16.78 3.66 11.33
N ASP A 49 16.43 3.07 12.47
CA ASP A 49 17.18 3.25 13.72
C ASP A 49 18.62 2.71 13.58
N GLN A 50 18.80 1.51 13.03
CA GLN A 50 20.13 0.95 12.76
C GLN A 50 20.89 1.76 11.70
N TYR A 51 20.20 2.16 10.64
CA TYR A 51 20.75 2.99 9.57
C TYR A 51 21.28 4.32 10.10
N SER A 52 20.52 5.01 10.94
CA SER A 52 20.91 6.31 11.48
C SER A 52 21.98 6.24 12.57
N SER A 53 22.00 5.16 13.37
CA SER A 53 22.85 5.08 14.58
C SER A 53 24.20 4.41 14.35
N SER A 54 24.30 3.42 13.46
CA SER A 54 25.45 2.51 13.42
C SER A 54 25.92 2.12 12.02
N TRP A 55 25.12 2.38 10.98
CA TRP A 55 25.39 1.91 9.63
C TRP A 55 26.74 2.35 9.09
N MET A 56 27.13 3.62 9.23
CA MET A 56 28.41 4.12 8.69
C MET A 56 29.61 3.33 9.25
N ASN A 57 29.64 3.11 10.57
CA ASN A 57 30.71 2.34 11.21
C ASN A 57 30.65 0.85 10.81
N ASN A 58 29.46 0.25 10.80
CA ASN A 58 29.29 -1.16 10.47
C ASN A 58 29.61 -1.45 8.99
N ARG A 59 29.30 -0.49 8.11
CA ARG A 59 29.59 -0.54 6.67
C ARG A 59 31.09 -0.62 6.43
N GLU A 60 31.88 0.23 7.08
CA GLU A 60 33.35 0.22 6.95
C GLU A 60 33.92 -1.14 7.36
N VAL A 61 33.51 -1.67 8.51
CA VAL A 61 33.94 -2.99 8.99
C VAL A 61 33.53 -4.10 8.01
N ALA A 62 32.33 -4.04 7.44
CA ALA A 62 31.86 -5.04 6.48
C ALA A 62 32.64 -4.97 5.15
N ILE A 63 32.99 -3.78 4.67
CA ILE A 63 33.83 -3.59 3.47
C ILE A 63 35.23 -4.17 3.71
N GLU A 64 35.83 -3.91 4.87
CA GLU A 64 37.14 -4.46 5.24
C GLU A 64 37.12 -5.99 5.35
N ALA A 65 36.00 -6.55 5.82
CA ALA A 65 35.79 -7.99 5.87
C ALA A 65 35.51 -8.64 4.49
N GLY A 66 35.32 -7.84 3.43
CA GLY A 66 35.01 -8.32 2.09
C GLY A 66 33.56 -8.78 1.88
N GLU A 67 32.64 -8.34 2.75
CA GLU A 67 31.22 -8.67 2.68
C GLU A 67 30.51 -7.98 1.50
N ARG A 68 29.43 -8.60 1.01
CA ARG A 68 28.61 -8.09 -0.10
C ARG A 68 27.13 -8.06 0.26
N LEU A 69 26.80 -7.25 1.26
CA LEU A 69 25.41 -7.04 1.70
C LEU A 69 24.82 -5.85 0.95
N GLY A 70 23.57 -5.96 0.48
CA GLY A 70 22.90 -4.85 -0.22
C GLY A 70 22.76 -3.59 0.66
N VAL A 71 22.63 -3.76 1.98
CA VAL A 71 22.56 -2.63 2.92
C VAL A 71 23.89 -1.87 3.06
N ILE A 72 25.02 -2.37 2.55
CA ILE A 72 26.30 -1.65 2.55
C ILE A 72 26.27 -0.50 1.55
N ASP A 73 25.47 -0.58 0.49
CA ASP A 73 25.39 0.49 -0.49
C ASP A 73 24.65 1.70 0.11
N GLU A 74 25.20 2.90 -0.13
CA GLU A 74 24.76 4.16 0.50
C GLU A 74 23.26 4.44 0.27
N ASP A 75 22.77 4.07 -0.91
CA ASP A 75 21.44 4.47 -1.32
C ASP A 75 20.35 3.44 -1.01
N GLU A 76 20.67 2.17 -0.70
CA GLU A 76 19.64 1.11 -0.71
C GLU A 76 18.58 1.28 0.38
N VAL A 77 19.02 1.50 1.62
CA VAL A 77 18.10 1.72 2.75
C VAL A 77 17.38 3.07 2.60
N TRP A 78 18.09 4.10 2.14
CA TRP A 78 17.52 5.42 1.91
C TRP A 78 16.48 5.44 0.78
N ASN A 79 16.72 4.69 -0.30
CA ASN A 79 15.79 4.51 -1.42
C ASN A 79 14.53 3.79 -0.96
N LEU A 80 14.66 2.75 -0.14
CA LEU A 80 13.51 2.05 0.44
C LEU A 80 12.69 2.98 1.33
N TYR A 81 13.34 3.75 2.20
CA TYR A 81 12.69 4.75 3.04
C TYR A 81 11.95 5.80 2.21
N SER A 82 12.59 6.33 1.17
CA SER A 82 11.99 7.31 0.26
C SER A 82 10.74 6.75 -0.43
N ARG A 83 10.79 5.49 -0.88
CA ARG A 83 9.63 4.79 -1.47
C ARG A 83 8.49 4.61 -0.47
N GLN A 84 8.79 4.22 0.78
CA GLN A 84 7.78 4.12 1.83
C GLN A 84 7.10 5.48 2.07
N ARG A 85 7.88 6.57 2.17
CA ARG A 85 7.33 7.93 2.35
C ARG A 85 6.43 8.36 1.19
N ALA A 86 6.82 8.04 -0.05
CA ALA A 86 6.00 8.33 -1.22
C ALA A 86 4.67 7.54 -1.20
N LEU A 87 4.70 6.27 -0.78
CA LEU A 87 3.50 5.45 -0.60
C LEU A 87 2.56 6.05 0.45
N MET A 88 3.07 6.41 1.63
CA MET A 88 2.24 7.01 2.69
C MET A 88 1.65 8.36 2.29
N ALA A 89 2.42 9.19 1.56
CA ALA A 89 1.91 10.46 1.04
C ALA A 89 0.75 10.25 0.06
N LYS A 90 0.86 9.24 -0.82
CA LYS A 90 -0.22 8.88 -1.74
C LYS A 90 -1.46 8.38 -0.99
N LEU A 91 -1.30 7.49 0.00
CA LEU A 91 -2.40 7.00 0.82
C LEU A 91 -3.12 8.16 1.52
N LEU A 92 -2.38 9.09 2.13
CA LEU A 92 -2.96 10.27 2.75
C LEU A 92 -3.76 11.13 1.76
N ALA A 93 -3.23 11.36 0.57
CA ALA A 93 -3.91 12.14 -0.46
C ALA A 93 -5.18 11.44 -0.96
N ASP A 94 -5.12 10.14 -1.23
CA ASP A 94 -6.25 9.35 -1.71
C ASP A 94 -7.35 9.24 -0.63
N SER A 95 -6.97 9.01 0.64
CA SER A 95 -7.92 9.03 1.77
C SER A 95 -8.55 10.40 1.97
N SER A 96 -7.75 11.48 1.91
CA SER A 96 -8.28 12.84 2.02
C SER A 96 -9.30 13.14 0.93
N ARG A 97 -9.02 12.73 -0.32
CA ARG A 97 -9.95 12.89 -1.44
C ARG A 97 -11.24 12.11 -1.19
N PHE A 98 -11.14 10.84 -0.79
CA PHE A 98 -12.30 10.00 -0.48
C PHE A 98 -13.24 10.68 0.53
N PHE A 99 -12.71 11.15 1.65
CA PHE A 99 -13.54 11.80 2.68
C PHE A 99 -14.02 13.21 2.29
N THR A 100 -13.32 13.92 1.41
CA THR A 100 -13.73 15.27 0.99
C THR A 100 -14.83 15.22 -0.08
N ASP A 101 -14.71 14.29 -1.03
CA ASP A 101 -15.67 14.13 -2.13
C ASP A 101 -16.99 13.51 -1.63
N ASP A 102 -16.94 12.57 -0.68
CA ASP A 102 -18.16 11.96 -0.09
C ASP A 102 -18.90 12.88 0.89
N LEU A 103 -18.23 13.82 1.56
CA LEU A 103 -18.87 14.75 2.51
C LEU A 103 -19.51 15.98 1.83
N LEU A 104 -19.15 16.27 0.57
CA LEU A 104 -19.63 17.46 -0.14
C LEU A 104 -20.74 17.18 -1.15
N GLY A 105 -21.15 15.91 -1.33
CA GLY A 105 -22.30 15.51 -2.14
C GLY A 105 -22.22 16.03 -3.58
N ALA A 106 -21.52 15.29 -4.45
CA ALA A 106 -21.74 15.43 -5.89
C ALA A 106 -23.11 14.87 -6.30
#